data_AF-K0BDI4-F1
#
_entry.id   AF-K0BDI4-F1
#
_cell.length_a   1.000
_cell.length_b   1.000
_cell.length_c   1.000
_cell.angle_alpha   90.00
_cell.angle_beta   90.00
_cell.angle_gamma   90.00
#
_symmetry.space_group_name_H-M   'P 1'
#
loop_
_entity.id
_entity.type
_entity.pdbx_description
1 polymer ?
#
loop_
_entity_poly.entity_id
_entity_poly.type
_entity_poly.pdbx_seq_one_letter_code
_entity_poly.pdbx_strand_id
1 'polypeptide(L)'
;MNEMNVKPNLLLIASIMTVFGVLVIPADISAEVNQVTVTPINEKVSLEKTITTMNVPLDNKLPWGTVRGGASDVAERYPIIIQFYKGGDPVHFAQVDAKGDGSYEYKFRVRNLDSNTGEFVNVFEGDYTVKIYKVIPNTNDLT
;
A
#
# COMPACT_ATOMS: atom_id res chain seq x y z
N MET A 1 26.53 -21.73 38.86
CA MET A 1 25.69 -20.53 39.04
C MET A 1 26.19 -19.48 38.05
N ASN A 2 25.47 -19.02 37.03
CA ASN A 2 24.13 -19.29 36.51
C ASN A 2 24.21 -19.15 34.98
N GLU A 3 23.57 -20.05 34.25
CA GLU A 3 23.28 -19.84 32.83
C GLU A 3 22.11 -18.85 32.72
N MET A 4 22.30 -17.72 32.03
CA MET A 4 21.21 -16.81 31.67
C MET A 4 20.56 -17.29 30.38
N ASN A 5 19.45 -18.02 30.53
CA ASN A 5 18.52 -18.35 29.46
C ASN A 5 17.64 -17.12 29.17
N VAL A 6 18.01 -16.33 28.18
CA VAL A 6 17.20 -15.19 27.74
C VAL A 6 16.22 -15.68 26.67
N LYS A 7 14.98 -15.94 27.08
CA LYS A 7 13.87 -16.20 26.15
C LYS A 7 13.50 -14.89 25.43
N PRO A 8 13.26 -14.90 24.11
CA PRO A 8 12.76 -13.72 23.42
C PRO A 8 11.29 -13.53 23.79
N ASN A 9 11.00 -12.44 24.49
CA ASN A 9 9.66 -12.03 24.83
C ASN A 9 9.04 -11.37 23.59
N LEU A 10 8.19 -12.09 22.86
CA LEU A 10 7.48 -11.58 21.70
C LEU A 10 6.35 -10.64 22.17
N LEU A 11 6.69 -9.38 22.42
CA LEU A 11 5.72 -8.32 22.70
C LEU A 11 5.02 -7.93 21.40
N LEU A 12 3.83 -8.49 21.19
CA LEU A 12 2.94 -8.12 20.09
C LEU A 12 2.25 -6.81 20.48
N ILE A 13 2.86 -5.67 20.12
CA ILE A 13 2.25 -4.36 20.33
C ILE A 13 1.23 -4.12 19.22
N ALA A 14 -0.05 -4.30 19.56
CA ALA A 14 -1.15 -3.86 18.71
C ALA A 14 -1.25 -2.33 18.79
N SER A 15 -0.53 -1.63 17.91
CA SER A 15 -0.62 -0.17 17.79
C SER A 15 -1.91 0.21 17.06
N ILE A 16 -2.87 0.76 17.79
CA ILE A 16 -4.05 1.44 17.20
C ILE A 16 -3.56 2.78 16.67
N MET A 17 -3.15 2.82 15.40
CA MET A 17 -2.94 4.06 14.68
C MET A 17 -4.27 4.51 14.08
N THR A 18 -4.73 5.69 14.48
CA THR A 18 -5.94 6.34 13.99
C THR A 18 -5.85 6.50 12.47
N VAL A 19 -6.58 5.67 11.72
CA VAL A 19 -6.64 5.74 10.26
C VAL A 19 -7.48 6.95 9.88
N PHE A 20 -6.84 8.04 9.45
CA PHE A 20 -7.54 9.08 8.71
C PHE A 20 -8.02 8.49 7.39
N GLY A 21 -9.34 8.26 7.30
CA GLY A 21 -9.99 7.70 6.13
C GLY A 21 -9.67 8.51 4.88
N VAL A 22 -9.31 7.80 3.81
CA VAL A 22 -9.15 8.40 2.48
C VAL A 22 -10.54 8.80 1.99
N LEU A 23 -10.81 10.10 1.91
CA LEU A 23 -12.00 10.66 1.28
C LEU A 23 -11.90 10.46 -0.24
N VAL A 24 -12.80 9.66 -0.81
CA VAL A 24 -12.93 9.45 -2.28
C VAL A 24 -14.38 9.72 -2.69
N ILE A 25 -14.62 10.75 -3.50
CA ILE A 25 -15.86 10.94 -4.30
C ILE A 25 -15.52 11.77 -5.55
N PRO A 26 -16.13 11.57 -6.76
CA PRO A 26 -16.85 10.41 -7.34
C PRO A 26 -16.12 9.87 -8.61
N ALA A 27 -16.34 8.67 -9.18
CA ALA A 27 -17.42 7.69 -9.14
C ALA A 27 -16.86 6.25 -9.21
N ASP A 28 -17.49 5.32 -8.51
CA ASP A 28 -17.42 3.85 -8.61
C ASP A 28 -16.09 3.10 -8.40
N ILE A 29 -15.06 3.73 -7.82
CA ILE A 29 -13.85 3.00 -7.35
C ILE A 29 -13.69 3.25 -5.85
N SER A 30 -14.13 2.28 -5.05
CA SER A 30 -13.95 2.23 -3.59
C SER A 30 -12.75 1.35 -3.24
N ALA A 31 -11.91 1.79 -2.30
CA ALA A 31 -10.82 0.99 -1.73
C ALA A 31 -10.98 0.93 -0.21
N GLU A 32 -11.11 -0.28 0.35
CA GLU A 32 -11.25 -0.52 1.78
C GLU A 32 -9.90 -0.97 2.36
N VAL A 33 -9.46 -0.36 3.46
CA VAL A 33 -8.23 -0.77 4.15
C VAL A 33 -8.55 -1.94 5.07
N ASN A 34 -7.99 -3.11 4.77
CA ASN A 34 -8.35 -4.35 5.45
C ASN A 34 -7.36 -4.68 6.58
N GLN A 35 -6.08 -4.40 6.38
CA GLN A 35 -5.04 -4.78 7.34
C GLN A 35 -3.82 -3.88 7.23
N VAL A 36 -3.29 -3.46 8.39
CA VAL A 36 -1.98 -2.81 8.51
C VAL A 36 -1.10 -3.69 9.39
N THR A 37 0.18 -3.85 9.03
CA THR A 37 1.15 -4.60 9.83
C THR A 37 2.49 -3.90 9.78
N VAL A 38 3.11 -3.71 10.95
CA VAL A 38 4.44 -3.10 11.08
C VAL A 38 5.43 -4.19 11.50
N THR A 39 6.54 -4.31 10.78
CA THR A 39 7.60 -5.29 11.05
C THR A 39 8.94 -4.56 11.19
N PRO A 40 9.61 -4.61 12.34
CA PRO A 40 10.93 -4.00 12.51
C PRO A 40 11.94 -4.53 11.51
N ILE A 41 12.69 -3.64 10.86
CA ILE A 41 13.85 -4.00 10.04
C ILE A 41 15.12 -3.95 10.90
N ASN A 42 15.26 -2.88 11.69
CA ASN A 42 16.34 -2.66 12.64
C ASN A 42 15.89 -1.66 13.73
N GLU A 43 16.82 -1.18 14.55
CA GLU A 43 16.56 -0.23 15.65
C GLU A 43 16.01 1.13 15.20
N LYS A 44 16.19 1.51 13.93
CA LYS A 44 15.83 2.84 13.41
C LYS A 44 14.58 2.86 12.54
N VAL A 45 14.26 1.76 11.85
CA VAL A 45 13.16 1.72 10.88
C VAL A 45 12.39 0.41 10.89
N SER A 46 11.12 0.50 10.51
CA SER A 46 10.18 -0.59 10.35
C SER A 46 9.57 -0.60 8.94
N LEU A 47 9.14 -1.77 8.49
CA LEU A 47 8.34 -1.96 7.30
C LEU A 47 6.85 -1.94 7.66
N GLU A 48 6.13 -0.92 7.25
CA GLU A 48 4.67 -0.89 7.28
C GLU A 48 4.11 -1.49 5.99
N LYS A 49 3.26 -2.50 6.14
CA LYS A 49 2.50 -3.13 5.06
C LYS A 49 1.02 -2.85 5.24
N THR A 50 0.42 -2.20 4.27
CA THR A 50 -1.02 -1.97 4.17
C THR A 50 -1.61 -2.87 3.09
N ILE A 51 -2.65 -3.62 3.43
CA ILE A 51 -3.43 -4.44 2.51
C ILE A 51 -4.80 -3.77 2.33
N THR A 52 -5.14 -3.47 1.10
CA THR A 52 -6.42 -2.87 0.70
C THR A 52 -6.97 -3.58 -0.51
N THR A 53 -8.26 -3.40 -0.81
CA THR A 53 -8.91 -3.91 -2.01
C THR A 53 -9.06 -2.82 -3.05
N MET A 54 -9.00 -3.20 -4.32
CA MET A 54 -9.36 -2.34 -5.44
C MET A 54 -10.36 -3.11 -6.30
N ASN A 55 -11.55 -2.55 -6.50
CA ASN A 55 -12.51 -3.06 -7.47
C ASN A 55 -12.49 -2.18 -8.73
N VAL A 56 -12.39 -2.80 -9.89
CA VAL A 56 -12.50 -2.13 -11.19
C VAL A 56 -13.75 -2.65 -11.92
N PRO A 57 -14.78 -1.81 -12.10
CA PRO A 57 -16.00 -2.23 -12.80
C PRO A 57 -15.74 -2.69 -14.23
N LEU A 58 -16.48 -3.70 -14.69
CA LEU A 58 -16.34 -4.26 -16.04
C LEU A 58 -16.64 -3.21 -17.12
N ASP A 59 -17.59 -2.31 -16.85
CA ASP A 59 -18.00 -1.22 -17.73
C ASP A 59 -17.20 0.07 -17.54
N ASN A 60 -16.11 0.03 -16.74
CA ASN A 60 -15.26 1.19 -16.46
C ASN A 60 -14.89 1.95 -17.74
N LYS A 61 -15.12 3.27 -17.72
CA LYS A 61 -14.76 4.16 -18.83
C LYS A 61 -13.48 4.95 -18.56
N LEU A 62 -13.00 4.98 -17.32
CA LEU A 62 -11.84 5.79 -16.94
C LEU A 62 -10.53 5.18 -17.42
N PRO A 63 -9.64 5.99 -18.03
CA PRO A 63 -8.36 5.49 -18.53
C PRO A 63 -7.33 5.23 -17.44
N TRP A 64 -7.52 5.79 -16.24
CA TRP A 64 -6.54 5.81 -15.17
C TRP A 64 -7.12 5.34 -13.83
N GLY A 65 -6.28 4.67 -13.05
CA GLY A 65 -6.47 4.40 -11.64
C GLY A 65 -5.38 5.11 -10.84
N THR A 66 -5.64 5.35 -9.55
CA THR A 66 -4.68 6.02 -8.67
C THR A 66 -4.63 5.36 -7.30
N VAL A 67 -3.43 5.04 -6.83
CA VAL A 67 -3.17 4.70 -5.42
C VAL A 67 -2.58 5.91 -4.73
N ARG A 68 -3.17 6.33 -3.61
CA ARG A 68 -2.73 7.49 -2.82
C ARG A 68 -2.54 7.11 -1.37
N GLY A 69 -1.55 7.71 -0.73
CA GLY A 69 -1.45 7.78 0.72
C GLY A 69 -1.27 9.22 1.17
N GLY A 70 -1.90 9.56 2.30
CA GLY A 70 -1.74 10.86 2.94
C GLY A 70 -0.34 11.06 3.51
N ALA A 71 -0.11 12.26 4.04
CA ALA A 71 1.13 12.59 4.75
C ALA A 71 1.38 11.57 5.88
N SER A 72 2.60 11.06 5.96
CA SER A 72 3.01 10.11 6.97
C SER A 72 4.52 10.17 7.16
N ASP A 73 5.01 9.83 8.35
CA ASP A 73 6.45 9.75 8.53
C ASP A 73 6.99 8.52 7.78
N VAL A 74 7.75 8.78 6.74
CA VAL A 74 8.37 7.77 5.88
C VAL A 74 9.87 7.97 5.95
N ALA A 75 10.61 6.88 6.10
CA ALA A 75 12.05 6.94 6.13
C ALA A 75 12.56 7.47 4.79
N GLU A 76 13.41 8.49 4.84
CA GLU A 76 13.99 9.08 3.64
C GLU A 76 14.69 8.04 2.76
N ARG A 77 14.66 8.27 1.44
CA ARG A 77 15.34 7.46 0.41
C ARG A 77 14.80 6.05 0.20
N TYR A 78 13.72 5.66 0.89
CA TYR A 78 12.99 4.43 0.59
C TYR A 78 11.77 4.73 -0.28
N PRO A 79 11.60 4.04 -1.42
CA PRO A 79 10.40 4.19 -2.23
C PRO A 79 9.20 3.53 -1.54
N ILE A 80 8.01 3.99 -1.90
CA ILE A 80 6.77 3.27 -1.61
C ILE A 80 6.61 2.17 -2.66
N ILE A 81 6.51 0.93 -2.21
CA ILE A 81 6.30 -0.23 -3.10
C ILE A 81 4.82 -0.58 -3.14
N ILE A 82 4.27 -0.75 -4.33
CA ILE A 82 2.86 -1.08 -4.55
C ILE A 82 2.79 -2.36 -5.37
N GLN A 83 2.00 -3.33 -4.90
CA GLN A 83 1.85 -4.64 -5.54
C GLN A 83 0.37 -4.99 -5.66
N PHE A 84 -0.09 -5.35 -6.85
CA PHE A 84 -1.47 -5.81 -7.06
C PHE A 84 -1.50 -7.31 -7.24
N TYR A 85 -2.50 -7.94 -6.64
CA TYR A 85 -2.74 -9.36 -6.68
C TYR A 85 -4.16 -9.65 -7.17
N LYS A 86 -4.32 -10.65 -8.05
CA LYS A 86 -5.62 -11.16 -8.49
C LYS A 86 -5.65 -12.67 -8.27
N GLY A 87 -6.63 -13.17 -7.52
CA GLY A 87 -6.71 -14.60 -7.18
C GLY A 87 -5.52 -15.14 -6.37
N GLY A 88 -4.75 -14.27 -5.71
CA GLY A 88 -3.53 -14.64 -4.97
C GLY A 88 -2.23 -14.49 -5.76
N ASP A 89 -2.31 -14.31 -7.08
CA ASP A 89 -1.14 -14.15 -7.95
C ASP A 89 -0.76 -12.67 -8.13
N PRO A 90 0.53 -12.32 -8.08
CA PRO A 90 0.97 -10.95 -8.34
C PRO A 90 0.86 -10.63 -9.83
N VAL A 91 0.20 -9.52 -10.15
CA VAL A 91 -0.09 -9.12 -11.55
C VAL A 91 0.45 -7.74 -11.90
N HIS A 92 0.81 -6.92 -10.91
CA HIS A 92 1.36 -5.59 -11.14
C HIS A 92 2.28 -5.15 -10.01
N PHE A 93 3.35 -4.45 -10.35
CA PHE A 93 4.34 -3.91 -9.41
C PHE A 93 4.69 -2.48 -9.78
N ALA A 94 4.80 -1.62 -8.78
CA ALA A 94 5.21 -0.24 -8.95
C ALA A 94 6.03 0.26 -7.76
N GLN A 95 6.81 1.29 -8.02
CA GLN A 95 7.56 2.05 -7.02
C GLN A 95 7.29 3.53 -7.26
N VAL A 96 7.10 4.28 -6.18
CA VAL A 96 6.94 5.73 -6.24
C VAL A 96 7.67 6.37 -5.06
N ASP A 97 8.30 7.51 -5.31
CA ASP A 97 8.90 8.30 -4.24
C ASP A 97 7.82 8.94 -3.37
N ALA A 98 8.09 9.03 -2.08
CA ALA A 98 7.30 9.89 -1.21
C ALA A 98 7.66 11.35 -1.45
N LYS A 99 6.66 12.23 -1.33
CA LYS A 99 6.84 13.69 -1.33
C LYS A 99 7.49 14.13 -0.01
N GLY A 100 7.88 15.40 0.08
CA GLY A 100 8.51 15.95 1.29
C GLY A 100 7.66 15.89 2.57
N ASP A 101 6.34 15.74 2.43
CA ASP A 101 5.40 15.50 3.55
C ASP A 101 5.11 14.01 3.79
N GLY A 102 5.82 13.13 3.08
CA GLY A 102 5.66 11.68 3.11
C GLY A 102 4.42 11.13 2.40
N SER A 103 3.60 12.00 1.79
CA SER A 103 2.47 11.56 0.95
C SER A 103 2.97 11.01 -0.39
N TYR A 104 2.16 10.18 -1.06
CA TYR A 104 2.52 9.61 -2.36
C TYR A 104 1.29 9.45 -3.26
N GLU A 105 1.54 9.48 -4.57
CA GLU A 105 0.52 9.24 -5.59
C GLU A 105 1.12 8.40 -6.71
N TYR A 106 0.55 7.22 -6.94
CA TYR A 106 0.88 6.37 -8.07
C TYR A 106 -0.32 6.30 -9.02
N LYS A 107 -0.14 6.79 -10.25
CA LYS A 107 -1.13 6.72 -11.34
C LYS A 107 -0.77 5.62 -12.32
N PHE A 108 -1.74 4.82 -12.73
CA PHE A 108 -1.56 3.71 -13.67
C PHE A 108 -2.70 3.65 -14.69
N ARG A 109 -2.43 3.06 -15.86
CA ARG A 109 -3.45 2.83 -16.90
C ARG A 109 -4.36 1.67 -16.50
N VAL A 110 -5.66 1.92 -16.48
CA VAL A 110 -6.69 0.88 -16.28
C VAL A 110 -7.21 0.35 -17.61
N ARG A 111 -7.11 1.16 -18.67
CA ARG A 111 -7.56 0.83 -20.02
C ARG A 111 -6.48 1.18 -21.03
N ASN A 112 -6.38 0.38 -22.08
CA ASN A 112 -5.46 0.60 -23.19
C ASN A 112 -6.22 0.68 -24.52
N LEU A 113 -5.65 1.38 -25.50
CA LEU A 113 -6.15 1.37 -26.88
C LEU A 113 -5.45 0.25 -27.62
N ASP A 114 -6.21 -0.74 -28.09
CA ASP A 114 -5.69 -1.75 -29.01
C ASP A 114 -5.38 -1.07 -30.35
N SER A 115 -4.10 -1.06 -30.73
CA SER A 115 -3.65 -0.39 -31.95
C SER A 115 -4.04 -1.13 -33.24
N ASN A 116 -4.45 -2.39 -33.15
CA ASN A 116 -4.88 -3.20 -34.28
C ASN A 116 -6.38 -3.02 -34.57
N THR A 117 -7.19 -2.95 -33.52
CA THR A 117 -8.67 -2.86 -33.65
C THR A 117 -9.20 -1.44 -33.48
N GLY A 118 -8.45 -0.55 -32.82
CA GLY A 118 -8.90 0.78 -32.43
C GLY A 118 -9.86 0.78 -31.22
N GLU A 119 -10.04 -0.36 -30.56
CA GLU A 119 -10.95 -0.49 -29.42
C GLU A 119 -10.24 -0.28 -28.08
N PHE A 120 -10.97 0.22 -27.08
CA PHE A 120 -10.46 0.32 -25.72
C PHE A 120 -10.69 -0.97 -24.95
N VAL A 121 -9.59 -1.62 -24.56
CA VAL A 121 -9.59 -2.84 -23.73
C VAL A 121 -9.25 -2.52 -22.28
N ASN A 122 -9.87 -3.24 -21.35
CA ASN A 122 -9.54 -3.13 -19.94
C ASN A 122 -8.24 -3.89 -19.66
N VAL A 123 -7.28 -3.24 -19.01
CA VAL A 123 -6.04 -3.85 -18.51
C VAL A 123 -6.26 -4.43 -17.12
N PHE A 124 -7.10 -3.75 -16.32
CA PHE A 124 -7.55 -4.22 -15.01
C PHE A 124 -9.07 -4.33 -15.00
N GLU A 125 -9.59 -5.38 -14.35
CA GLU A 125 -11.02 -5.64 -14.17
C GLU A 125 -11.28 -6.51 -12.93
N GLY A 126 -12.40 -6.28 -12.25
CA GLY A 126 -12.80 -7.01 -11.05
C GLY A 126 -11.99 -6.66 -9.81
N ASP A 127 -11.91 -7.60 -8.88
CA ASP A 127 -11.30 -7.39 -7.57
C ASP A 127 -9.80 -7.71 -7.55
N TYR A 128 -9.07 -6.82 -6.88
CA TYR A 128 -7.64 -6.95 -6.62
C TYR A 128 -7.35 -6.75 -5.14
N THR A 129 -6.37 -7.49 -4.65
CA THR A 129 -5.71 -7.16 -3.38
C THR A 129 -4.49 -6.31 -3.68
N VAL A 130 -4.44 -5.12 -3.11
CA VAL A 130 -3.32 -4.18 -3.24
C VAL A 130 -2.53 -4.19 -1.95
N LYS A 131 -1.24 -4.48 -2.03
CA LYS A 131 -0.29 -4.39 -0.92
C LYS A 131 0.61 -3.18 -1.13
N ILE A 132 0.67 -2.32 -0.13
CA ILE A 132 1.49 -1.12 -0.12
C ILE A 132 2.51 -1.27 0.99
N TYR A 133 3.78 -1.04 0.66
CA TYR A 133 4.88 -1.13 1.61
C TYR A 133 5.55 0.24 1.74
N LYS A 134 5.70 0.69 2.99
CA LYS A 134 6.42 1.91 3.35
C LYS A 134 7.47 1.56 4.37
N VAL A 135 8.66 2.14 4.25
CA VAL A 135 9.61 2.14 5.37
C VAL A 135 9.29 3.36 6.22
N ILE A 136 9.06 3.15 7.51
CA ILE A 136 8.74 4.20 8.48
C ILE A 136 9.84 4.24 9.54
N PRO A 137 10.17 5.41 10.11
CA PRO A 137 11.01 5.46 11.30
C PRO A 137 10.35 4.66 12.43
N ASN A 138 11.16 4.03 13.27
CA ASN A 138 10.65 3.53 14.53
C ASN A 138 10.28 4.74 15.38
N THR A 139 9.02 4.83 15.79
CA THR A 139 8.65 5.71 16.89
C THR A 139 9.29 5.13 18.14
N ASN A 140 10.43 5.67 18.53
CA ASN A 140 10.87 5.58 19.91
C ASN A 140 9.84 6.38 20.71
N ASP A 141 8.84 5.69 21.28
CA ASP A 141 8.12 6.25 22.42
C ASP A 141 9.18 6.39 23.53
N LEU A 142 9.88 7.53 23.52
CA LEU A 142 10.59 8.02 24.69
C LEU A 142 9.48 8.33 25.70
N THR A 143 9.28 7.36 26.59
CA THR A 143 8.58 7.42 27.88
C THR A 143 8.36 8.82 28.43
#